data_AF-A0A1G8PF99-F1
#
_entry.id   AF-A0A1G8PF99-F1
#
_cell.length_a   1.000
_cell.length_b   1.000
_cell.length_c   1.000
_cell.angle_alpha   90.00
_cell.angle_beta   90.00
_cell.angle_gamma   90.00
#
_symmetry.space_group_name_H-M   'P 1'
#
loop_
_entity.id
_entity.type
_entity.pdbx_description
1 polymer ?
#
loop_
_entity_poly.entity_id
_entity_poly.type
_entity_poly.pdbx_seq_one_letter_code
_entity_poly.pdbx_strand_id
1 'polypeptide(L)'
;MQPSSQSPAGRLSADIVLVGCARQKQQRPSRASDLYTSDAYRKRRLIATAVAPRWFILSAEHGLVEPNEWLAPYDLYLGDTSMEYRSAWGNWCVARLHAKVGDLHGISVLVLAPAAYANAIRSPLREAGATSSEPLAGLRQGEQASWLSREVAALAGRGAPLQPSEPALPPSGDIAGRGPSELSRDQSICEALLKYRERNQHLHDTRLGYSDSAEADSLLVDDPFAYLLGVLLDEGIPAERAWTGPYLLKQRLGHLDPYRLRHEASAVRAAVDQTPKIHRYIDVMSNAIVLAADRVCVTFDGDASRIWAPGSTAEQVDARFQQFHKIGPKKAAMAVELLISHFGIKLADHAGTNVAYDVHVRRVFLRAGLVNHDSFAEITEAARRLNPDRPGLLDLPTWLVGRRWCKAQLPDCGNCPISTECRKLTDRNVGQAPQ
;
A
#
# COMPACT_ATOMS: atom_id res chain seq x y z
N MET A 1 -34.09 33.20 -29.15
CA MET A 1 -34.00 32.17 -28.09
C MET A 1 -32.57 32.17 -27.57
N GLN A 2 -32.35 32.89 -26.47
CA GLN A 2 -31.06 32.95 -25.77
C GLN A 2 -30.89 31.68 -24.91
N PRO A 3 -29.67 31.15 -24.76
CA PRO A 3 -29.40 30.08 -23.82
C PRO A 3 -29.51 30.62 -22.39
N SER A 4 -30.24 29.89 -21.56
CA SER A 4 -30.53 30.21 -20.17
C SER A 4 -29.25 30.38 -19.35
N SER A 5 -29.03 31.63 -18.95
CA SER A 5 -28.03 32.09 -18.01
C SER A 5 -28.29 31.54 -16.60
N GLN A 6 -27.23 31.01 -16.00
CA GLN A 6 -26.83 31.18 -14.59
C GLN A 6 -27.91 30.95 -13.54
N SER A 7 -27.81 29.81 -12.84
CA SER A 7 -28.27 29.71 -11.46
C SER A 7 -27.54 30.76 -10.61
N PRO A 8 -28.21 31.40 -9.63
CA PRO A 8 -27.59 32.37 -8.74
C PRO A 8 -26.45 31.69 -7.97
N ALA A 9 -25.50 32.46 -7.45
CA ALA A 9 -24.37 32.01 -6.63
C ALA A 9 -24.83 31.28 -5.34
N GLY A 10 -25.37 30.06 -5.50
CA GLY A 10 -25.65 29.13 -4.43
C GLY A 10 -24.32 28.65 -3.88
N ARG A 11 -24.21 28.57 -2.56
CA ARG A 11 -23.04 27.98 -1.91
C ARG A 11 -22.86 26.57 -2.47
N LEU A 12 -21.66 26.26 -2.96
CA LEU A 12 -21.22 24.88 -3.01
C LEU A 12 -21.26 24.35 -1.57
N SER A 13 -22.20 23.46 -1.31
CA SER A 13 -22.39 22.77 -0.04
C SER A 13 -22.80 21.35 -0.40
N ALA A 14 -22.17 20.37 0.24
CA ALA A 14 -22.51 18.98 0.10
C ALA A 14 -22.27 18.27 1.43
N ASP A 15 -22.97 17.16 1.65
CA ASP A 15 -22.73 16.32 2.82
C ASP A 15 -21.36 15.63 2.71
N ILE A 16 -21.00 15.23 1.49
CA ILE A 16 -19.74 14.54 1.19
C ILE A 16 -19.11 15.09 -0.09
N VAL A 17 -17.79 15.24 -0.10
CA VAL A 17 -17.02 15.52 -1.33
C VAL A 17 -16.13 14.33 -1.70
N LEU A 18 -16.13 13.94 -2.97
CA LEU A 18 -15.22 12.93 -3.52
C LEU A 18 -14.20 13.60 -4.45
N VAL A 19 -12.92 13.49 -4.11
CA VAL A 19 -11.80 14.11 -4.86
C VAL A 19 -11.07 13.07 -5.68
N GLY A 20 -10.99 13.26 -7.00
CA GLY A 20 -10.18 12.41 -7.87
C GLY A 20 -8.68 12.54 -7.59
N CYS A 21 -7.96 11.42 -7.53
CA CYS A 21 -6.51 11.41 -7.41
C CYS A 21 -5.78 12.05 -8.61
N ALA A 22 -4.45 12.20 -8.53
CA ALA A 22 -3.63 12.77 -9.60
C ALA A 22 -2.38 11.93 -9.92
N ARG A 23 -1.84 12.15 -11.13
CA ARG A 23 -0.62 11.47 -11.58
C ARG A 23 0.61 11.92 -10.79
N GLN A 24 0.79 13.23 -10.61
CA GLN A 24 1.88 13.82 -9.83
C GLN A 24 1.70 13.50 -8.34
N LYS A 25 2.69 12.85 -7.75
CA LYS A 25 2.69 12.39 -6.35
C LYS A 25 4.02 12.67 -5.69
N GLN A 26 4.07 12.66 -4.36
CA GLN A 26 5.31 12.55 -3.60
C GLN A 26 6.01 11.22 -3.94
N GLN A 27 7.32 11.17 -3.76
CA GLN A 27 8.13 9.97 -3.98
C GLN A 27 8.22 9.05 -2.75
N ARG A 28 7.62 9.48 -1.63
CA ARG A 28 7.58 8.75 -0.37
C ARG A 28 6.14 8.51 0.04
N PRO A 29 5.87 7.47 0.85
CA PRO A 29 4.57 7.32 1.50
C PRO A 29 4.18 8.61 2.21
N SER A 30 2.91 8.96 2.14
CA SER A 30 2.35 10.18 2.73
C SER A 30 0.89 9.95 3.03
N ARG A 31 0.28 10.82 3.84
CA ARG A 31 -1.18 10.88 3.96
C ARG A 31 -1.78 11.03 2.57
N ALA A 32 -2.90 10.37 2.30
CA ALA A 32 -3.55 10.40 0.99
C ALA A 32 -3.85 11.83 0.54
N SER A 33 -4.20 12.71 1.48
CA SER A 33 -4.43 14.14 1.24
C SER A 33 -3.18 14.90 0.77
N ASP A 34 -1.99 14.45 1.15
CA ASP A 34 -0.71 15.10 0.84
C ASP A 34 0.07 14.37 -0.26
N LEU A 35 -0.31 13.12 -0.57
CA LEU A 35 0.38 12.28 -1.55
C LEU A 35 0.36 12.94 -2.94
N TYR A 36 -0.77 13.50 -3.37
CA TYR A 36 -0.93 14.06 -4.71
C TYR A 36 -0.56 15.54 -4.75
N THR A 37 0.28 15.93 -5.71
CA THR A 37 0.96 17.24 -5.70
C THR A 37 0.56 18.16 -6.84
N SER A 38 -0.31 17.72 -7.76
CA SER A 38 -0.74 18.57 -8.89
C SER A 38 -1.57 19.77 -8.43
N ASP A 39 -1.45 20.88 -9.15
CA ASP A 39 -2.23 22.11 -8.89
C ASP A 39 -3.74 21.84 -8.87
N ALA A 40 -4.24 21.09 -9.86
CA ALA A 40 -5.65 20.71 -9.93
C ALA A 40 -6.10 19.90 -8.71
N TYR A 41 -5.27 18.98 -8.21
CA TYR A 41 -5.59 18.23 -7.00
C TYR A 41 -5.61 19.12 -5.77
N ARG A 42 -4.61 19.98 -5.58
CA ARG A 42 -4.54 20.92 -4.45
C ARG A 42 -5.79 21.81 -4.40
N LYS A 43 -6.25 22.32 -5.54
CA LYS A 43 -7.48 23.12 -5.62
C LYS A 43 -8.74 22.32 -5.28
N ARG A 44 -8.86 21.08 -5.78
CA ARG A 44 -9.99 20.19 -5.42
C ARG A 44 -10.00 19.87 -3.92
N ARG A 45 -8.84 19.61 -3.32
CA ARG A 45 -8.69 19.40 -1.88
C ARG A 45 -9.11 20.64 -1.08
N LEU A 46 -8.67 21.84 -1.49
CA LEU A 46 -9.06 23.09 -0.83
C LEU A 46 -10.58 23.29 -0.85
N ILE A 47 -11.21 23.08 -2.02
CA ILE A 47 -12.67 23.15 -2.14
C ILE A 47 -13.32 22.09 -1.24
N ALA A 48 -12.88 20.84 -1.30
CA ALA A 48 -13.44 19.74 -0.53
C ALA A 48 -13.42 20.00 0.99
N THR A 49 -12.30 20.50 1.52
CA THR A 49 -12.15 20.85 2.94
C THR A 49 -13.07 22.00 3.35
N ALA A 50 -13.41 22.91 2.43
CA ALA A 50 -14.20 24.10 2.73
C ALA A 50 -15.73 23.90 2.62
N VAL A 51 -16.18 22.96 1.78
CA VAL A 51 -17.61 22.86 1.38
C VAL A 51 -18.35 21.65 1.93
N ALA A 52 -17.65 20.73 2.59
CA ALA A 52 -18.26 19.55 3.20
C ALA A 52 -17.59 19.16 4.52
N PRO A 53 -18.35 18.61 5.48
CA PRO A 53 -17.81 18.12 6.75
C PRO A 53 -16.94 16.86 6.57
N ARG A 54 -17.19 16.08 5.51
CA ARG A 54 -16.43 14.86 5.18
C ARG A 54 -16.05 14.86 3.71
N TRP A 55 -14.83 14.42 3.43
CA TRP A 55 -14.38 14.21 2.07
C TRP A 55 -13.46 13.01 1.97
N PHE A 56 -13.41 12.40 0.78
CA PHE A 56 -12.63 11.21 0.50
C PHE A 56 -11.90 11.36 -0.83
N ILE A 57 -10.88 10.53 -1.03
CA ILE A 57 -10.08 10.49 -2.24
C ILE A 57 -10.43 9.24 -3.03
N LEU A 58 -10.68 9.41 -4.33
CA LEU A 58 -10.82 8.35 -5.30
C LEU A 58 -9.45 8.01 -5.88
N SER A 59 -8.77 7.05 -5.26
CA SER A 59 -7.53 6.44 -5.73
C SER A 59 -7.81 5.40 -6.82
N ALA A 60 -7.05 5.46 -7.91
CA ALA A 60 -7.15 4.44 -8.96
C ALA A 60 -6.84 3.03 -8.43
N GLU A 61 -5.85 2.90 -7.53
CA GLU A 61 -5.38 1.61 -7.02
C GLU A 61 -6.09 1.19 -5.74
N HIS A 62 -6.28 2.13 -4.83
CA HIS A 62 -6.80 1.85 -3.49
C HIS A 62 -8.29 2.18 -3.33
N GLY A 63 -8.96 2.64 -4.40
CA GLY A 63 -10.38 3.00 -4.41
C GLY A 63 -10.69 4.19 -3.52
N LEU A 64 -11.68 4.04 -2.63
CA LEU A 64 -12.05 5.10 -1.69
C LEU A 64 -11.09 5.12 -0.50
N VAL A 65 -10.42 6.26 -0.30
CA VAL A 65 -9.40 6.44 0.73
C VAL A 65 -9.72 7.67 1.57
N GLU A 66 -9.56 7.57 2.90
CA GLU A 66 -9.67 8.73 3.78
C GLU A 66 -8.47 9.69 3.65
N PRO A 67 -8.67 11.01 3.86
CA PRO A 67 -7.58 12.01 3.76
C PRO A 67 -6.33 11.70 4.61
N ASN A 68 -6.52 11.02 5.74
CA ASN A 68 -5.47 10.69 6.70
C ASN A 68 -4.88 9.28 6.52
N GLU A 69 -5.45 8.44 5.66
CA GLU A 69 -4.89 7.12 5.34
C GLU A 69 -3.52 7.29 4.67
N TRP A 70 -2.52 6.51 5.10
CA TRP A 70 -1.20 6.55 4.49
C TRP A 70 -1.17 5.71 3.22
N LEU A 71 -0.71 6.32 2.14
CA LEU A 71 -0.55 5.68 0.84
C LEU A 71 0.90 5.78 0.39
N ALA A 72 1.44 4.67 -0.11
CA ALA A 72 2.68 4.69 -0.88
C ALA A 72 2.39 5.28 -2.29
N PRO A 73 3.38 5.92 -2.93
CA PRO A 73 3.23 6.32 -4.32
C PRO A 73 3.00 5.10 -5.21
N TYR A 74 2.10 5.26 -6.17
CA TYR A 74 1.73 4.21 -7.10
C TYR A 74 1.49 4.78 -8.51
N ASP A 75 1.54 3.92 -9.51
CA ASP A 75 1.40 4.29 -10.92
C ASP A 75 0.25 3.53 -11.58
N LEU A 76 -0.97 3.95 -11.25
CA LEU A 76 -2.19 3.51 -11.89
C LEU A 76 -3.04 4.72 -12.23
N TYR A 77 -3.47 4.80 -13.48
CA TYR A 77 -4.47 5.76 -13.93
C TYR A 77 -5.74 5.01 -14.30
N LEU A 78 -6.85 5.33 -13.64
CA LEU A 78 -8.13 4.63 -13.84
C LEU A 78 -8.62 4.69 -15.30
N GLY A 79 -8.26 5.75 -16.04
CA GLY A 79 -8.60 5.89 -17.45
C GLY A 79 -7.97 4.81 -18.35
N ASP A 80 -6.82 4.25 -17.96
CA ASP A 80 -6.09 3.25 -18.75
C ASP A 80 -6.56 1.82 -18.47
N THR A 81 -7.49 1.63 -17.52
CA THR A 81 -8.01 0.31 -17.14
C THR A 81 -9.16 -0.16 -18.04
N SER A 82 -9.59 -1.42 -17.92
CA SER A 82 -10.72 -1.94 -18.69
C SER A 82 -12.07 -1.37 -18.19
N MET A 83 -13.12 -1.54 -19.00
CA MET A 83 -14.47 -1.11 -18.59
C MET A 83 -14.98 -1.92 -17.40
N GLU A 84 -14.71 -3.21 -17.38
CA GLU A 84 -15.05 -4.15 -16.30
C GLU A 84 -14.33 -3.76 -15.01
N TYR A 85 -13.04 -3.42 -15.10
CA TYR A 85 -12.27 -2.95 -13.95
C TYR A 85 -12.88 -1.68 -13.36
N ARG A 86 -13.20 -0.69 -14.20
CA ARG A 86 -13.84 0.57 -13.74
C ARG A 86 -15.19 0.32 -13.09
N SER A 87 -15.98 -0.60 -13.63
CA SER A 87 -17.28 -0.97 -13.05
C SER A 87 -17.12 -1.60 -11.66
N ALA A 88 -16.22 -2.60 -11.52
CA ALA A 88 -15.93 -3.22 -10.23
C ALA A 88 -15.35 -2.22 -9.22
N TRP A 89 -14.43 -1.37 -9.67
CA TRP A 89 -13.83 -0.29 -8.88
C TRP A 89 -14.88 0.69 -8.38
N GLY A 90 -15.83 1.11 -9.24
CA GLY A 90 -16.90 2.03 -8.89
C GLY A 90 -17.84 1.47 -7.82
N ASN A 91 -18.29 0.22 -8.01
CA ASN A 91 -19.09 -0.50 -7.02
C ASN A 91 -18.39 -0.62 -5.67
N TRP A 92 -17.10 -0.96 -5.68
CA TRP A 92 -16.32 -1.10 -4.47
C TRP A 92 -16.11 0.24 -3.75
N CYS A 93 -15.85 1.32 -4.47
CA CYS A 93 -15.73 2.67 -3.90
C CYS A 93 -17.02 3.10 -3.18
N VAL A 94 -18.19 2.87 -3.77
CA VAL A 94 -19.47 3.26 -3.14
C VAL A 94 -19.84 2.33 -1.99
N ALA A 95 -19.58 1.03 -2.09
CA ALA A 95 -19.75 0.12 -0.96
C ALA A 95 -18.87 0.51 0.23
N ARG A 96 -17.62 0.91 -0.02
CA ARG A 96 -16.72 1.42 1.01
C ARG A 96 -17.18 2.76 1.56
N LEU A 97 -17.76 3.63 0.71
CA LEU A 97 -18.33 4.90 1.16
C LEU A 97 -19.48 4.64 2.14
N HIS A 98 -20.43 3.79 1.77
CA HIS A 98 -21.53 3.36 2.62
C HIS A 98 -21.02 2.77 3.95
N ALA A 99 -19.99 1.91 3.92
CA ALA A 99 -19.40 1.37 5.15
C ALA A 99 -18.78 2.45 6.07
N LYS A 100 -18.34 3.59 5.52
CA LYS A 100 -17.68 4.68 6.25
C LYS A 100 -18.63 5.76 6.75
N VAL A 101 -19.74 5.99 6.04
CA VAL A 101 -20.67 7.09 6.32
C VAL A 101 -22.06 6.63 6.72
N GLY A 102 -22.35 5.33 6.60
CA GLY A 102 -23.68 4.78 6.80
C GLY A 102 -24.52 4.82 5.52
N ASP A 103 -25.84 4.81 5.70
CA ASP A 103 -26.80 4.88 4.61
C ASP A 103 -26.56 6.13 3.75
N LEU A 104 -26.60 5.94 2.43
CA LEU A 104 -26.36 6.98 1.43
C LEU A 104 -27.67 7.59 0.91
N HIS A 105 -28.82 7.07 1.32
CA HIS A 105 -30.12 7.58 0.88
C HIS A 105 -30.31 9.06 1.26
N GLY A 106 -30.55 9.89 0.25
CA GLY A 106 -30.75 11.34 0.43
C GLY A 106 -29.48 12.15 0.69
N ILE A 107 -28.30 11.51 0.72
CA ILE A 107 -27.02 12.20 0.90
C ILE A 107 -26.61 12.92 -0.39
N SER A 108 -26.19 14.17 -0.26
CA SER A 108 -25.64 14.97 -1.36
C SER A 108 -24.12 14.78 -1.49
N VAL A 109 -23.68 14.36 -2.68
CA VAL A 109 -22.28 14.03 -2.98
C VAL A 109 -21.75 14.94 -4.07
N LEU A 110 -20.76 15.78 -3.75
CA LEU A 110 -20.05 16.59 -4.74
C LEU A 110 -18.83 15.81 -5.28
N VAL A 111 -18.80 15.56 -6.60
CA VAL A 111 -17.71 14.83 -7.24
C VAL A 111 -16.77 15.78 -7.96
N LEU A 112 -15.57 15.95 -7.39
CA LEU A 112 -14.48 16.73 -7.95
C LEU A 112 -13.42 15.79 -8.53
N ALA A 113 -13.76 15.07 -9.60
CA ALA A 113 -12.89 14.06 -10.20
C ALA A 113 -12.91 14.10 -11.74
N PRO A 114 -11.85 13.60 -12.42
CA PRO A 114 -11.87 13.41 -13.87
C PRO A 114 -12.98 12.46 -14.32
N ALA A 115 -13.40 12.57 -15.59
CA ALA A 115 -14.53 11.82 -16.15
C ALA A 115 -14.43 10.29 -15.95
N ALA A 116 -13.24 9.71 -16.07
CA ALA A 116 -13.04 8.26 -15.86
C ALA A 116 -13.48 7.79 -14.46
N TYR A 117 -13.27 8.63 -13.44
CA TYR A 117 -13.65 8.34 -12.05
C TYR A 117 -15.13 8.63 -11.84
N ALA A 118 -15.58 9.83 -12.22
CA ALA A 118 -16.97 10.24 -12.05
C ALA A 118 -17.95 9.27 -12.73
N ASN A 119 -17.66 8.89 -13.98
CA ASN A 119 -18.49 7.92 -14.72
C ASN A 119 -18.57 6.56 -14.02
N ALA A 120 -17.49 6.10 -13.40
CA ALA A 120 -17.43 4.79 -12.75
C ALA A 120 -18.27 4.72 -11.46
N ILE A 121 -18.38 5.82 -10.69
CA ILE A 121 -19.16 5.87 -9.45
C ILE A 121 -20.59 6.39 -9.62
N ARG A 122 -20.95 6.95 -10.79
CA ARG A 122 -22.26 7.59 -11.01
C ARG A 122 -23.43 6.63 -10.82
N SER A 123 -23.40 5.45 -11.45
CA SER A 123 -24.49 4.47 -11.29
C SER A 123 -24.55 3.92 -9.86
N PRO A 124 -23.42 3.47 -9.27
CA PRO A 124 -23.44 2.95 -7.90
C PRO A 124 -23.91 3.97 -6.85
N LEU A 125 -23.55 5.26 -6.97
CA LEU A 125 -24.05 6.30 -6.06
C LEU A 125 -25.57 6.48 -6.17
N ARG A 126 -26.10 6.51 -7.40
CA ARG A 126 -27.54 6.64 -7.65
C ARG A 126 -28.31 5.43 -7.13
N GLU A 127 -27.78 4.23 -7.33
CA GLU A 127 -28.35 2.97 -6.83
C GLU A 127 -28.35 2.91 -5.31
N ALA A 128 -27.35 3.51 -4.66
CA ALA A 128 -27.30 3.66 -3.20
C ALA A 128 -28.20 4.81 -2.66
N GLY A 129 -28.97 5.48 -3.52
CA GLY A 129 -29.90 6.55 -3.12
C GLY A 129 -29.26 7.92 -2.89
N ALA A 130 -27.98 8.11 -3.22
CA ALA A 130 -27.31 9.40 -3.12
C ALA A 130 -27.64 10.30 -4.33
N THR A 131 -27.60 11.61 -4.11
CA THR A 131 -27.66 12.61 -5.18
C THR A 131 -26.25 13.13 -5.47
N SER A 132 -25.80 13.08 -6.72
CA SER A 132 -24.43 13.50 -7.08
C SER A 132 -24.41 14.74 -7.96
N SER A 133 -23.55 15.71 -7.63
CA SER A 133 -23.24 16.88 -8.47
C SER A 133 -21.83 16.75 -9.04
N GLU A 134 -21.68 16.93 -10.35
CA GLU A 134 -20.42 16.74 -11.08
C GLU A 134 -20.04 18.01 -11.88
N PRO A 135 -19.61 19.09 -11.21
CA PRO A 135 -19.39 20.39 -11.88
C PRO A 135 -18.23 20.38 -12.89
N LEU A 136 -17.37 19.36 -12.85
CA LEU A 136 -16.27 19.17 -13.81
C LEU A 136 -16.68 18.32 -15.03
N ALA A 137 -17.89 17.75 -15.04
CA ALA A 137 -18.36 16.91 -16.13
C ALA A 137 -18.51 17.71 -17.42
N GLY A 138 -18.03 17.15 -18.53
CA GLY A 138 -18.07 17.80 -19.85
C GLY A 138 -17.04 18.91 -20.07
N LEU A 139 -16.34 19.38 -19.04
CA LEU A 139 -15.31 20.41 -19.17
C LEU A 139 -13.97 19.83 -19.65
N ARG A 140 -13.33 20.51 -20.60
CA ARG A 140 -11.94 20.24 -21.02
C ARG A 140 -10.97 20.59 -19.89
N GLN A 141 -9.74 20.09 -19.96
CA GLN A 141 -8.74 20.26 -18.90
C GLN A 141 -8.48 21.73 -18.51
N GLY A 142 -8.38 22.64 -19.49
CA GLY A 142 -8.21 24.08 -19.24
C GLY A 142 -9.44 24.75 -18.62
N GLU A 143 -10.63 24.27 -18.96
CA GLU A 143 -11.91 24.76 -18.40
C GLU A 143 -12.08 24.28 -16.97
N GLN A 144 -11.71 23.03 -16.66
CA GLN A 144 -11.66 22.53 -15.28
C GLN A 144 -10.70 23.34 -14.41
N ALA A 145 -9.50 23.66 -14.91
CA ALA A 145 -8.53 24.46 -14.19
C ALA A 145 -9.06 25.88 -13.90
N SER A 146 -9.71 26.49 -14.89
CA SER A 146 -10.37 27.79 -14.74
C SER A 146 -11.51 27.74 -13.72
N TRP A 147 -12.34 26.70 -13.76
CA TRP A 147 -13.44 26.50 -12.80
C TRP A 147 -12.91 26.36 -11.37
N LEU A 148 -11.94 25.46 -11.15
CA LEU A 148 -11.31 25.26 -9.84
C LEU A 148 -10.69 26.54 -9.28
N SER A 149 -10.07 27.35 -10.14
CA SER A 149 -9.42 28.60 -9.72
C SER A 149 -10.44 29.66 -9.31
N ARG A 150 -11.58 29.76 -10.02
CA ARG A 150 -12.68 30.65 -9.63
C ARG A 150 -13.29 30.25 -8.29
N GLU A 151 -13.52 28.96 -8.05
CA GLU A 151 -14.09 28.49 -6.79
C GLU A 151 -13.15 28.71 -5.60
N VAL A 152 -11.85 28.45 -5.76
CA VAL A 152 -10.86 28.77 -4.71
C VAL A 152 -10.82 30.27 -4.43
N ALA A 153 -10.87 31.13 -5.45
CA ALA A 153 -10.93 32.58 -5.27
C ALA A 153 -12.23 33.03 -4.56
N ALA A 154 -13.35 32.41 -4.88
CA ALA A 154 -14.63 32.69 -4.24
C ALA A 154 -14.66 32.26 -2.76
N LEU A 155 -13.93 31.21 -2.39
CA LEU A 155 -13.73 30.77 -1.00
C LEU A 155 -12.78 31.71 -0.24
N ALA A 156 -11.70 32.17 -0.89
CA ALA A 156 -10.74 33.14 -0.33
C ALA A 156 -11.39 34.46 0.08
N GLY A 157 -12.29 34.99 -0.75
CA GLY A 157 -13.00 36.25 -0.47
C GLY A 157 -14.02 36.17 0.68
N ARG A 158 -14.26 34.98 1.26
CA ARG A 158 -15.27 34.73 2.31
C ARG A 158 -14.68 34.57 3.71
N GLY A 159 -13.37 34.82 3.89
CA GLY A 159 -12.70 34.68 5.19
C GLY A 159 -12.52 33.24 5.65
N ALA A 160 -12.69 32.25 4.77
CA ALA A 160 -12.34 30.86 5.07
C ALA A 160 -10.81 30.75 5.20
N PRO A 161 -10.27 30.08 6.25
CA PRO A 161 -8.84 29.86 6.36
C PRO A 161 -8.33 29.17 5.08
N LEU A 162 -7.43 29.85 4.35
CA LEU A 162 -6.87 29.38 3.07
C LEU A 162 -5.74 28.37 3.23
N GLN A 163 -5.36 28.09 4.48
CA GLN A 163 -4.53 26.96 4.80
C GLN A 163 -5.47 25.86 5.30
N PRO A 164 -5.33 24.61 4.81
CA PRO A 164 -5.82 23.48 5.60
C PRO A 164 -5.26 23.71 6.99
N SER A 165 -6.10 23.81 8.02
CA SER A 165 -5.59 23.51 9.36
C SER A 165 -4.90 22.18 9.19
N GLU A 166 -3.60 22.11 9.50
CA GLU A 166 -3.01 20.82 9.81
C GLU A 166 -3.97 20.25 10.84
N PRO A 167 -4.70 19.15 10.54
CA PRO A 167 -5.28 18.40 11.62
C PRO A 167 -4.05 18.10 12.47
N ALA A 168 -4.07 18.58 13.72
CA ALA A 168 -3.06 18.24 14.70
C ALA A 168 -2.69 16.80 14.43
N LEU A 169 -1.38 16.50 14.34
CA LEU A 169 -0.91 15.13 14.46
C LEU A 169 -1.87 14.46 15.46
N PRO A 170 -2.60 13.39 15.09
CA PRO A 170 -3.28 12.63 16.13
C PRO A 170 -2.19 12.44 17.18
N PRO A 171 -2.42 12.89 18.43
CA PRO A 171 -1.36 12.96 19.43
C PRO A 171 -0.65 11.64 19.34
N SER A 172 0.65 11.68 19.03
CA SER A 172 1.50 10.53 18.71
C SER A 172 0.97 9.33 19.48
N GLY A 173 0.18 8.45 18.82
CA GLY A 173 -0.89 7.67 19.46
C GLY A 173 -0.54 7.29 20.87
N ASP A 174 -1.00 8.09 21.86
CA ASP A 174 -0.47 8.17 23.24
C ASP A 174 0.73 7.23 23.52
N ILE A 175 1.92 7.57 22.99
CA ILE A 175 3.17 6.94 23.44
C ILE A 175 3.35 7.26 24.94
N ALA A 176 2.80 8.40 25.38
CA ALA A 176 2.78 8.89 26.75
C ALA A 176 1.69 8.27 27.66
N GLY A 177 0.77 7.44 27.12
CA GLY A 177 -0.35 6.87 27.88
C GLY A 177 -0.14 5.43 28.35
N ARG A 178 0.89 4.72 27.87
CA ARG A 178 1.15 3.33 28.30
C ARG A 178 1.87 3.31 29.64
N GLY A 179 1.20 2.76 30.66
CA GLY A 179 1.79 2.57 31.98
C GLY A 179 2.91 1.51 31.99
N PRO A 180 3.76 1.47 33.04
CA PRO A 180 4.84 0.47 33.16
C PRO A 180 4.39 -0.99 33.02
N SER A 181 3.19 -1.33 33.49
CA SER A 181 2.60 -2.67 33.37
C SER A 181 2.23 -3.03 31.93
N GLU A 182 1.82 -2.06 31.12
CA GLU A 182 1.50 -2.27 29.72
C GLU A 182 2.75 -2.46 28.87
N LEU A 183 3.80 -1.67 29.15
CA LEU A 183 5.11 -1.84 28.51
C LEU A 183 5.72 -3.21 28.84
N SER A 184 5.60 -3.66 30.09
CA SER A 184 6.02 -5.00 30.50
C SER A 184 5.26 -6.11 29.76
N ARG A 185 3.95 -5.94 29.56
CA ARG A 185 3.13 -6.91 28.80
C ARG A 185 3.45 -6.91 27.31
N ASP A 186 3.65 -5.75 26.72
CA ASP A 186 4.08 -5.59 25.32
C ASP A 186 5.40 -6.32 25.08
N GLN A 187 6.36 -6.16 26.00
CA GLN A 187 7.63 -6.88 25.95
C GLN A 187 7.45 -8.39 26.07
N SER A 188 6.55 -8.85 26.96
CA SER A 188 6.22 -10.28 27.10
C SER A 188 5.65 -10.88 25.80
N ILE A 189 4.81 -10.11 25.08
CA ILE A 189 4.30 -10.52 23.77
C ILE A 189 5.43 -10.62 22.74
N CYS A 190 6.35 -9.65 22.72
CA CYS A 190 7.54 -9.66 21.86
C CYS A 190 8.40 -10.91 22.14
N GLU A 191 8.71 -11.19 23.40
CA GLU A 191 9.45 -12.37 23.82
C GLU A 191 8.74 -13.68 23.41
N ALA A 192 7.42 -13.76 23.55
CA ALA A 192 6.66 -14.92 23.12
C ALA A 192 6.70 -15.13 21.58
N LEU A 193 6.65 -14.04 20.80
CA LEU A 193 6.83 -14.09 19.34
C LEU A 193 8.23 -14.56 18.96
N LEU A 194 9.27 -14.02 19.59
CA LEU A 194 10.66 -14.40 19.33
C LEU A 194 10.95 -15.85 19.74
N LYS A 195 10.44 -16.29 20.90
CA LYS A 195 10.53 -17.69 21.34
C LYS A 195 9.79 -18.64 20.40
N TYR A 196 8.64 -18.22 19.87
CA TYR A 196 7.94 -18.98 18.84
C TYR A 196 8.77 -19.07 17.55
N ARG A 197 9.41 -17.98 17.13
CA ARG A 197 10.36 -17.96 16.01
C ARG A 197 11.49 -18.98 16.22
N GLU A 198 12.17 -18.92 17.35
CA GLU A 198 13.29 -19.82 17.70
C GLU A 198 12.89 -21.30 17.64
N ARG A 199 11.75 -21.66 18.25
CA ARG A 199 11.22 -23.04 18.22
C ARG A 199 10.86 -23.51 16.81
N ASN A 200 10.62 -22.58 15.90
CA ASN A 200 10.26 -22.83 14.52
C ASN A 200 11.40 -22.46 13.56
N GLN A 201 12.66 -22.46 14.03
CA GLN A 201 13.85 -22.26 13.18
C GLN A 201 13.90 -23.17 11.97
N HIS A 202 13.38 -24.40 12.06
CA HIS A 202 13.26 -25.27 10.90
C HIS A 202 12.33 -24.72 9.80
N LEU A 203 11.30 -23.92 10.13
CA LEU A 203 10.49 -23.18 9.15
C LEU A 203 11.26 -21.98 8.54
N HIS A 204 12.45 -21.68 9.06
CA HIS A 204 13.37 -20.65 8.60
C HIS A 204 14.53 -21.24 7.79
N ASP A 205 15.00 -22.44 8.17
CA ASP A 205 16.16 -23.14 7.62
C ASP A 205 15.82 -24.16 6.51
N THR A 206 14.58 -24.62 6.39
CA THR A 206 14.16 -25.32 5.18
C THR A 206 14.20 -24.32 4.03
N ARG A 207 15.28 -24.42 3.21
CA ARG A 207 15.42 -23.96 1.80
C ARG A 207 14.18 -23.22 1.34
N LEU A 208 14.26 -21.89 1.17
CA LEU A 208 13.17 -21.03 0.69
C LEU A 208 11.87 -21.82 0.53
N GLY A 209 11.11 -22.06 1.61
CA GLY A 209 9.82 -22.78 1.56
C GLY A 209 8.74 -22.02 0.79
N TYR A 210 9.21 -21.16 -0.12
CA TYR A 210 8.56 -20.50 -1.18
C TYR A 210 8.65 -21.43 -2.40
N SER A 211 9.76 -21.68 -3.09
CA SER A 211 9.64 -22.49 -4.31
C SER A 211 9.43 -24.00 -4.05
N ASP A 212 8.70 -24.70 -4.93
CA ASP A 212 8.59 -26.16 -4.91
C ASP A 212 9.76 -26.84 -5.67
N SER A 213 10.87 -26.12 -5.97
CA SER A 213 11.98 -26.56 -6.83
C SER A 213 13.36 -26.21 -6.25
N ALA A 214 14.18 -27.23 -6.00
CA ALA A 214 15.54 -27.05 -5.48
C ALA A 214 16.44 -26.23 -6.43
N GLU A 215 16.19 -26.30 -7.74
CA GLU A 215 16.92 -25.53 -8.75
C GLU A 215 16.54 -24.05 -8.72
N ALA A 216 15.26 -23.75 -8.49
CA ALA A 216 14.80 -22.38 -8.31
C ALA A 216 15.37 -21.77 -7.03
N ASP A 217 15.41 -22.54 -5.94
CA ASP A 217 16.03 -22.10 -4.69
C ASP A 217 17.53 -21.84 -4.85
N SER A 218 18.27 -22.73 -5.53
CA SER A 218 19.70 -22.52 -5.81
C SER A 218 19.92 -21.24 -6.62
N LEU A 219 19.09 -21.00 -7.64
CA LEU A 219 19.20 -19.78 -8.45
C LEU A 219 19.02 -18.52 -7.61
N LEU A 220 18.09 -18.51 -6.65
CA LEU A 220 17.86 -17.36 -5.78
C LEU A 220 19.05 -17.08 -4.84
N VAL A 221 19.82 -18.11 -4.48
CA VAL A 221 21.06 -17.98 -3.69
C VAL A 221 22.21 -17.45 -4.54
N ASP A 222 22.35 -17.97 -5.76
CA ASP A 222 23.51 -17.71 -6.61
C ASP A 222 23.39 -16.43 -7.47
N ASP A 223 22.17 -15.98 -7.76
CA ASP A 223 21.89 -14.87 -8.68
C ASP A 223 21.14 -13.72 -7.97
N PRO A 224 21.83 -12.62 -7.63
CA PRO A 224 21.24 -11.42 -7.03
C PRO A 224 20.08 -10.82 -7.82
N PHE A 225 20.11 -10.91 -9.15
CA PHE A 225 19.02 -10.40 -9.98
C PHE A 225 17.82 -11.34 -9.94
N ALA A 226 18.04 -12.65 -9.87
CA ALA A 226 16.96 -13.61 -9.63
C ALA A 226 16.25 -13.32 -8.30
N TYR A 227 17.01 -13.04 -7.24
CA TYR A 227 16.45 -12.65 -5.94
C TYR A 227 15.56 -11.41 -6.05
N LEU A 228 16.05 -10.35 -6.70
CA LEU A 228 15.28 -9.12 -6.94
C LEU A 228 13.98 -9.40 -7.70
N LEU A 229 14.02 -10.25 -8.74
CA LEU A 229 12.84 -10.63 -9.49
C LEU A 229 11.85 -11.45 -8.65
N GLY A 230 12.33 -12.31 -7.74
CA GLY A 230 11.50 -13.04 -6.78
C GLY A 230 10.70 -12.09 -5.89
N VAL A 231 11.37 -11.10 -5.29
CA VAL A 231 10.72 -10.03 -4.50
C VAL A 231 9.67 -9.29 -5.31
N LEU A 232 10.00 -8.94 -6.56
CA LEU A 232 9.10 -8.20 -7.45
C LEU A 232 7.81 -8.99 -7.74
N LEU A 233 7.96 -10.28 -8.04
CA LEU A 233 6.86 -11.18 -8.43
C LEU A 233 5.97 -11.61 -7.27
N ASP A 234 6.37 -11.39 -6.01
CA ASP A 234 5.61 -11.80 -4.82
C ASP A 234 4.38 -10.90 -4.55
N GLU A 235 3.40 -10.97 -5.45
CA GLU A 235 2.17 -10.19 -5.37
C GLU A 235 0.99 -10.83 -6.10
N GLY A 236 -0.06 -11.15 -5.35
CA GLY A 236 -1.31 -11.63 -5.94
C GLY A 236 -1.23 -13.06 -6.49
N ILE A 237 -0.14 -13.77 -6.22
CA ILE A 237 -0.02 -15.22 -6.42
C ILE A 237 0.54 -15.85 -5.13
N PRO A 238 0.44 -17.18 -4.95
CA PRO A 238 1.15 -17.85 -3.87
C PRO A 238 2.64 -17.53 -3.96
N ALA A 239 3.28 -17.30 -2.81
CA ALA A 239 4.70 -16.95 -2.75
C ALA A 239 5.52 -18.03 -3.47
N GLU A 240 5.09 -19.27 -3.38
CA GLU A 240 5.76 -20.41 -3.97
C GLU A 240 5.95 -20.30 -5.49
N ARG A 241 4.90 -19.81 -6.14
CA ARG A 241 4.92 -19.53 -7.56
C ARG A 241 5.72 -18.28 -7.91
N ALA A 242 5.68 -17.25 -7.06
CA ALA A 242 6.43 -16.01 -7.26
C ALA A 242 7.93 -16.25 -7.26
N TRP A 243 8.42 -16.95 -6.24
CA TRP A 243 9.84 -17.24 -6.05
C TRP A 243 10.37 -18.30 -7.04
N THR A 244 9.50 -19.15 -7.62
CA THR A 244 9.86 -20.00 -8.78
C THR A 244 9.98 -19.20 -10.09
N GLY A 245 9.38 -18.01 -10.16
CA GLY A 245 9.26 -17.21 -11.39
C GLY A 245 10.59 -16.86 -12.08
N PRO A 246 11.65 -16.41 -11.38
CA PRO A 246 12.94 -16.10 -11.99
C PRO A 246 13.57 -17.31 -12.69
N TYR A 247 13.45 -18.50 -12.11
CA TYR A 247 13.94 -19.73 -12.71
C TYR A 247 13.21 -20.07 -14.01
N LEU A 248 11.88 -20.00 -14.01
CA LEU A 248 11.09 -20.21 -15.22
C LEU A 248 11.41 -19.17 -16.30
N LEU A 249 11.63 -17.92 -15.91
CA LEU A 249 12.02 -16.86 -16.83
C LEU A 249 13.39 -17.18 -17.46
N LYS A 250 14.38 -17.59 -16.66
CA LYS A 250 15.70 -18.01 -17.12
C LYS A 250 15.61 -19.20 -18.09
N GLN A 251 14.77 -20.19 -17.79
CA GLN A 251 14.58 -21.35 -18.68
C GLN A 251 13.97 -20.95 -20.03
N ARG A 252 12.99 -20.03 -20.03
CA ARG A 252 12.27 -19.62 -21.25
C ARG A 252 13.07 -18.69 -22.14
N LEU A 253 13.91 -17.83 -21.55
CA LEU A 253 14.74 -16.87 -22.27
C LEU A 253 16.17 -17.39 -22.54
N GLY A 254 16.63 -18.37 -21.77
CA GLY A 254 17.99 -18.91 -21.80
C GLY A 254 19.01 -18.09 -21.00
N HIS A 255 18.60 -17.00 -20.34
CA HIS A 255 19.45 -16.17 -19.49
C HIS A 255 18.60 -15.35 -18.49
N LEU A 256 19.28 -14.70 -17.55
CA LEU A 256 18.70 -13.68 -16.67
C LEU A 256 19.50 -12.37 -16.70
N ASP A 257 20.33 -12.15 -17.72
CA ASP A 257 21.21 -10.97 -17.86
C ASP A 257 20.41 -9.64 -17.94
N PRO A 258 20.58 -8.71 -16.98
CA PRO A 258 19.91 -7.41 -16.99
C PRO A 258 20.18 -6.56 -18.25
N TYR A 259 21.39 -6.60 -18.82
CA TYR A 259 21.72 -5.81 -20.01
C TYR A 259 20.94 -6.25 -21.24
N ARG A 260 20.60 -7.54 -21.30
CA ARG A 260 19.75 -8.09 -22.35
C ARG A 260 18.27 -7.84 -22.07
N LEU A 261 17.82 -8.17 -20.87
CA LEU A 261 16.40 -8.11 -20.50
C LEU A 261 15.80 -6.71 -20.65
N ARG A 262 16.56 -5.65 -20.39
CA ARG A 262 16.09 -4.27 -20.57
C ARG A 262 15.71 -3.91 -22.03
N HIS A 263 16.15 -4.71 -23.01
CA HIS A 263 15.88 -4.51 -24.44
C HIS A 263 14.95 -5.59 -25.03
N GLU A 264 14.56 -6.60 -24.26
CA GLU A 264 13.84 -7.80 -24.73
C GLU A 264 12.37 -7.82 -24.27
N ALA A 265 11.71 -6.66 -24.18
CA ALA A 265 10.37 -6.53 -23.58
C ALA A 265 9.32 -7.51 -24.15
N SER A 266 9.29 -7.70 -25.47
CA SER A 266 8.36 -8.65 -26.11
C SER A 266 8.65 -10.11 -25.74
N ALA A 267 9.94 -10.50 -25.65
CA ALA A 267 10.33 -11.85 -25.26
C ALA A 267 10.04 -12.10 -23.77
N VAL A 268 10.32 -11.12 -22.89
CA VAL A 268 9.97 -11.18 -21.46
C VAL A 268 8.46 -11.38 -21.28
N ARG A 269 7.64 -10.59 -21.98
CA ARG A 269 6.18 -10.74 -21.94
C ARG A 269 5.72 -12.11 -22.42
N ALA A 270 6.24 -12.59 -23.54
CA ALA A 270 5.92 -13.92 -24.06
C ALA A 270 6.32 -15.03 -23.07
N ALA A 271 7.49 -14.92 -22.45
CA ALA A 271 7.95 -15.85 -21.43
C ALA A 271 7.05 -15.82 -20.18
N VAL A 272 6.55 -14.66 -19.75
CA VAL A 272 5.60 -14.58 -18.62
C VAL A 272 4.24 -15.21 -18.96
N ASP A 273 3.77 -15.04 -20.20
CA ASP A 273 2.45 -15.49 -20.68
C ASP A 273 2.40 -16.97 -21.13
N GLN A 274 3.55 -17.59 -21.40
CA GLN A 274 3.61 -19.00 -21.80
C GLN A 274 3.00 -19.90 -20.70
N THR A 275 2.14 -20.84 -21.10
CA THR A 275 1.46 -21.77 -20.17
C THR A 275 2.41 -22.88 -19.69
N PRO A 276 2.45 -23.19 -18.38
CA PRO A 276 1.78 -22.50 -17.27
C PRO A 276 2.38 -21.10 -17.03
N LYS A 277 1.52 -20.08 -16.93
CA LYS A 277 1.96 -18.67 -16.82
C LYS A 277 2.86 -18.47 -15.61
N ILE A 278 3.91 -17.64 -15.73
CA ILE A 278 4.72 -17.27 -14.55
C ILE A 278 3.85 -16.47 -13.58
N HIS A 279 3.15 -15.45 -14.10
CA HIS A 279 2.34 -14.54 -13.30
C HIS A 279 0.95 -14.32 -13.92
N ARG A 280 -0.06 -14.01 -13.08
CA ARG A 280 -1.42 -13.69 -13.56
C ARG A 280 -1.52 -12.28 -14.16
N TYR A 281 -0.77 -11.33 -13.62
CA TYR A 281 -0.64 -9.95 -14.13
C TYR A 281 0.49 -9.89 -15.18
N ILE A 282 0.21 -10.41 -16.38
CA ILE A 282 1.22 -10.60 -17.42
C ILE A 282 1.89 -9.28 -17.80
N ASP A 283 1.11 -8.31 -18.30
CA ASP A 283 1.65 -7.06 -18.82
C ASP A 283 2.37 -6.23 -17.74
N VAL A 284 1.77 -6.17 -16.55
CA VAL A 284 2.31 -5.43 -15.39
C VAL A 284 3.65 -6.02 -14.97
N MET A 285 3.73 -7.34 -14.77
CA MET A 285 4.97 -7.96 -14.28
C MET A 285 6.03 -8.05 -15.36
N SER A 286 5.68 -8.26 -16.63
CA SER A 286 6.66 -8.20 -17.72
C SER A 286 7.29 -6.82 -17.84
N ASN A 287 6.49 -5.75 -17.72
CA ASN A 287 7.01 -4.38 -17.74
C ASN A 287 7.88 -4.11 -16.51
N ALA A 288 7.46 -4.57 -15.32
CA ALA A 288 8.22 -4.40 -14.09
C ALA A 288 9.59 -5.12 -14.13
N ILE A 289 9.68 -6.32 -14.73
CA ILE A 289 10.94 -7.03 -14.94
C ILE A 289 11.90 -6.21 -15.82
N VAL A 290 11.42 -5.69 -16.95
CA VAL A 290 12.23 -4.87 -17.88
C VAL A 290 12.71 -3.59 -17.20
N LEU A 291 11.84 -2.92 -16.44
CA LEU A 291 12.20 -1.73 -15.67
C LEU A 291 13.19 -2.03 -14.54
N ALA A 292 13.10 -3.20 -13.91
CA ALA A 292 14.08 -3.64 -12.92
C ALA A 292 15.44 -3.89 -13.55
N ALA A 293 15.48 -4.56 -14.71
CA ALA A 293 16.70 -4.76 -15.48
C ALA A 293 17.37 -3.44 -15.89
N ASP A 294 16.58 -2.47 -16.37
CA ASP A 294 17.04 -1.13 -16.73
C ASP A 294 17.65 -0.41 -15.52
N ARG A 295 16.96 -0.41 -14.38
CA ARG A 295 17.45 0.20 -13.14
C ARG A 295 18.74 -0.45 -12.66
N VAL A 296 18.83 -1.77 -12.67
CA VAL A 296 20.05 -2.50 -12.30
C VAL A 296 21.22 -2.09 -13.19
N CYS A 297 21.01 -1.99 -14.51
CA CYS A 297 22.07 -1.53 -15.43
C CYS A 297 22.49 -0.08 -15.16
N VAL A 298 21.53 0.84 -14.99
CA VAL A 298 21.80 2.28 -14.89
C VAL A 298 22.34 2.69 -13.53
N THR A 299 21.81 2.12 -12.45
CA THR A 299 22.11 2.54 -11.06
C THR A 299 23.10 1.61 -10.36
N PHE A 300 23.11 0.34 -10.76
CA PHE A 300 23.89 -0.72 -10.10
C PHE A 300 24.86 -1.43 -11.06
N ASP A 301 25.11 -0.85 -12.25
CA ASP A 301 26.12 -1.33 -13.20
C ASP A 301 25.96 -2.81 -13.58
N GLY A 302 24.70 -3.22 -13.75
CA GLY A 302 24.34 -4.59 -14.12
C GLY A 302 24.38 -5.60 -12.96
N ASP A 303 24.81 -5.19 -11.76
CA ASP A 303 24.99 -6.06 -10.61
C ASP A 303 24.00 -5.73 -9.48
N ALA A 304 22.94 -6.54 -9.39
CA ALA A 304 21.90 -6.36 -8.38
C ALA A 304 22.41 -6.54 -6.93
N SER A 305 23.55 -7.20 -6.70
CA SER A 305 24.11 -7.32 -5.34
C SER A 305 24.51 -5.97 -4.75
N ARG A 306 24.76 -4.96 -5.59
CA ARG A 306 25.06 -3.59 -5.15
C ARG A 306 23.88 -2.90 -4.44
N ILE A 307 22.67 -3.45 -4.53
CA ILE A 307 21.53 -3.01 -3.71
C ILE A 307 21.87 -3.15 -2.21
N TRP A 308 22.56 -4.23 -1.83
CA TRP A 308 23.04 -4.51 -0.47
C TRP A 308 24.58 -4.55 -0.38
N ALA A 309 25.24 -3.63 -1.08
CA ALA A 309 26.70 -3.52 -1.08
C ALA A 309 27.32 -3.55 0.34
N PRO A 310 28.52 -4.12 0.53
CA PRO A 310 29.17 -4.20 1.83
C PRO A 310 29.19 -2.85 2.57
N GLY A 311 28.86 -2.87 3.87
CA GLY A 311 28.78 -1.66 4.70
C GLY A 311 27.45 -0.90 4.60
N SER A 312 26.48 -1.37 3.82
CA SER A 312 25.14 -0.77 3.80
C SER A 312 24.38 -1.04 5.09
N THR A 313 23.61 -0.06 5.56
CA THR A 313 22.65 -0.23 6.67
C THR A 313 21.35 -0.86 6.18
N ALA A 314 20.57 -1.49 7.07
CA ALA A 314 19.26 -2.03 6.72
C ALA A 314 18.33 -0.98 6.08
N GLU A 315 18.35 0.26 6.58
CA GLU A 315 17.57 1.38 6.05
C GLU A 315 17.98 1.75 4.61
N GLN A 316 19.29 1.76 4.31
CA GLN A 316 19.78 2.05 2.95
C GLN A 316 19.36 0.96 1.95
N VAL A 317 19.44 -0.31 2.37
CA VAL A 317 19.04 -1.43 1.50
C VAL A 317 17.53 -1.40 1.25
N ASP A 318 16.73 -1.15 2.29
CA ASP A 318 15.27 -0.98 2.17
C ASP A 318 14.93 0.17 1.20
N ALA A 319 15.55 1.34 1.37
CA ALA A 319 15.34 2.50 0.52
C ALA A 319 15.72 2.25 -0.95
N ARG A 320 16.75 1.43 -1.22
CA ARG A 320 17.13 1.03 -2.58
C ARG A 320 16.12 0.05 -3.18
N PHE A 321 15.60 -0.91 -2.41
CA PHE A 321 14.54 -1.79 -2.87
C PHE A 321 13.28 -1.01 -3.28
N GLN A 322 12.90 0.02 -2.52
CA GLN A 322 11.72 0.85 -2.83
C GLN A 322 11.85 1.68 -4.13
N GLN A 323 13.06 1.78 -4.71
CA GLN A 323 13.27 2.48 -5.99
C GLN A 323 12.86 1.65 -7.22
N PHE A 324 12.58 0.36 -7.02
CA PHE A 324 12.12 -0.54 -8.06
C PHE A 324 10.61 -0.49 -8.20
N HIS A 325 10.14 -0.35 -9.44
CA HIS A 325 8.71 -0.42 -9.74
C HIS A 325 8.12 -1.74 -9.21
N LYS A 326 6.94 -1.68 -8.56
CA LYS A 326 6.28 -2.80 -7.86
C LYS A 326 6.91 -3.28 -6.56
N ILE A 327 7.95 -2.62 -6.04
CA ILE A 327 8.49 -2.88 -4.69
C ILE A 327 8.14 -1.72 -3.76
N GLY A 328 7.08 -1.90 -2.97
CA GLY A 328 6.68 -0.96 -1.92
C GLY A 328 7.26 -1.32 -0.54
N PRO A 329 6.98 -0.53 0.50
CA PRO A 329 7.56 -0.71 1.85
C PRO A 329 7.41 -2.13 2.41
N LYS A 330 6.27 -2.79 2.17
CA LYS A 330 6.04 -4.17 2.59
C LYS A 330 7.06 -5.14 1.98
N LYS A 331 7.28 -5.07 0.66
CA LYS A 331 8.19 -5.96 -0.05
C LYS A 331 9.65 -5.62 0.25
N ALA A 332 9.98 -4.35 0.42
CA ALA A 332 11.31 -3.91 0.82
C ALA A 332 11.69 -4.45 2.22
N ALA A 333 10.80 -4.29 3.20
CA ALA A 333 10.98 -4.84 4.55
C ALA A 333 11.19 -6.36 4.53
N MET A 334 10.34 -7.08 3.79
CA MET A 334 10.48 -8.53 3.59
C MET A 334 11.82 -8.89 2.92
N ALA A 335 12.21 -8.17 1.86
CA ALA A 335 13.43 -8.43 1.12
C ALA A 335 14.69 -8.22 1.98
N VAL A 336 14.72 -7.17 2.79
CA VAL A 336 15.85 -6.93 3.70
C VAL A 336 15.94 -8.04 4.76
N GLU A 337 14.82 -8.43 5.36
CA GLU A 337 14.82 -9.48 6.39
C GLU A 337 15.21 -10.85 5.82
N LEU A 338 14.81 -11.18 4.59
CA LEU A 338 15.25 -12.39 3.89
C LEU A 338 16.75 -12.39 3.60
N LEU A 339 17.32 -11.27 3.13
CA LEU A 339 18.77 -11.15 2.91
C LEU A 339 19.56 -11.49 4.17
N ILE A 340 19.13 -10.98 5.33
CA ILE A 340 19.83 -11.20 6.60
C ILE A 340 19.57 -12.60 7.14
N SER A 341 18.30 -13.01 7.25
CA SER A 341 17.92 -14.25 7.93
C SER A 341 18.13 -15.51 7.09
N HIS A 342 18.06 -15.42 5.76
CA HIS A 342 18.12 -16.58 4.89
C HIS A 342 19.41 -16.66 4.08
N PHE A 343 19.85 -15.54 3.52
CA PHE A 343 21.07 -15.49 2.69
C PHE A 343 22.32 -15.15 3.50
N GLY A 344 22.20 -14.88 4.80
CA GLY A 344 23.32 -14.59 5.68
C GLY A 344 24.07 -13.30 5.33
N ILE A 345 23.44 -12.39 4.59
CA ILE A 345 24.03 -11.11 4.20
C ILE A 345 24.23 -10.26 5.45
N LYS A 346 25.48 -9.85 5.68
CA LYS A 346 25.86 -8.99 6.80
C LYS A 346 25.71 -7.53 6.41
N LEU A 347 24.78 -6.85 7.06
CA LEU A 347 24.61 -5.40 6.98
C LEU A 347 25.37 -4.70 8.10
N ALA A 348 25.62 -3.40 7.96
CA ALA A 348 26.33 -2.60 8.97
C ALA A 348 25.53 -2.50 10.28
N ASP A 349 24.21 -2.47 10.19
CA ASP A 349 23.27 -2.56 11.30
C ASP A 349 21.97 -3.23 10.84
N HIS A 350 21.13 -3.57 11.82
CA HIS A 350 19.78 -4.10 11.58
C HIS A 350 18.67 -3.22 12.19
N ALA A 351 19.01 -2.10 12.83
CA ALA A 351 18.05 -1.23 13.50
C ALA A 351 17.05 -0.59 12.52
N GLY A 352 17.48 -0.41 11.27
CA GLY A 352 16.63 0.05 10.16
C GLY A 352 15.70 -1.01 9.56
N THR A 353 15.75 -2.27 10.00
CA THR A 353 14.80 -3.30 9.55
C THR A 353 13.38 -2.98 10.02
N ASN A 354 12.37 -3.58 9.36
CA ASN A 354 10.98 -3.30 9.70
C ASN A 354 10.08 -4.51 9.46
N VAL A 355 8.90 -4.51 10.08
CA VAL A 355 7.87 -5.52 9.79
C VAL A 355 7.17 -5.20 8.48
N ALA A 356 6.81 -6.24 7.73
CA ALA A 356 6.01 -6.08 6.53
C ALA A 356 4.58 -5.69 6.94
N TYR A 357 4.12 -4.50 6.52
CA TYR A 357 2.77 -4.01 6.83
C TYR A 357 1.68 -4.79 6.06
N ASP A 358 1.53 -6.07 6.40
CA ASP A 358 0.62 -7.00 5.77
C ASP A 358 -0.62 -7.25 6.66
N VAL A 359 -1.66 -7.87 6.09
CA VAL A 359 -2.93 -8.12 6.80
C VAL A 359 -2.76 -8.99 8.04
N HIS A 360 -1.77 -9.90 8.08
CA HIS A 360 -1.47 -10.75 9.23
C HIS A 360 -0.77 -9.96 10.32
N VAL A 361 0.32 -9.25 10.00
CA VAL A 361 1.04 -8.39 10.96
C VAL A 361 0.10 -7.36 11.58
N ARG A 362 -0.65 -6.63 10.75
CA ARG A 362 -1.63 -5.62 11.20
C ARG A 362 -2.61 -6.19 12.21
N ARG A 363 -3.23 -7.32 11.87
CA ARG A 363 -4.25 -7.95 12.72
C ARG A 363 -3.68 -8.46 14.03
N VAL A 364 -2.49 -9.06 14.01
CA VAL A 364 -1.86 -9.56 15.25
C VAL A 364 -1.46 -8.39 16.15
N PHE A 365 -0.83 -7.33 15.62
CA PHE A 365 -0.46 -6.15 16.40
C PHE A 365 -1.69 -5.49 17.06
N LEU A 366 -2.79 -5.34 16.32
CA LEU A 366 -4.04 -4.81 16.83
C LEU A 366 -4.65 -5.68 17.94
N ARG A 367 -4.83 -6.98 17.66
CA ARG A 367 -5.54 -7.89 18.57
C ARG A 367 -4.70 -8.29 19.79
N ALA A 368 -3.38 -8.26 19.66
CA ALA A 368 -2.46 -8.42 20.79
C ALA A 368 -2.40 -7.15 21.66
N GLY A 369 -2.87 -6.00 21.16
CA GLY A 369 -2.85 -4.72 21.87
C GLY A 369 -1.51 -3.99 21.79
N LEU A 370 -0.64 -4.37 20.85
CA LEU A 370 0.64 -3.71 20.60
C LEU A 370 0.45 -2.33 19.97
N VAL A 371 -0.67 -2.13 19.27
CA VAL A 371 -1.10 -0.85 18.69
C VAL A 371 -2.59 -0.63 18.91
N ASN A 372 -3.03 0.61 18.80
CA ASN A 372 -4.44 0.98 18.92
C ASN A 372 -5.09 1.19 17.55
N HIS A 373 -4.32 1.65 16.56
CA HIS A 373 -4.82 1.97 15.24
C HIS A 373 -4.12 1.14 14.17
N ASP A 374 -4.89 0.80 13.15
CA ASP A 374 -4.41 0.10 11.96
C ASP A 374 -3.70 1.08 11.03
N SER A 375 -2.51 1.52 11.44
CA SER A 375 -1.69 2.46 10.69
C SER A 375 -0.25 1.97 10.54
N PHE A 376 0.35 2.29 9.39
CA PHE A 376 1.75 1.98 9.10
C PHE A 376 2.68 2.59 10.15
N ALA A 377 2.43 3.84 10.54
CA ALA A 377 3.25 4.54 11.53
C ALA A 377 3.23 3.83 12.88
N GLU A 378 2.05 3.51 13.44
CA GLU A 378 1.97 2.86 14.75
C GLU A 378 2.57 1.47 14.76
N ILE A 379 2.34 0.68 13.71
CA ILE A 379 2.84 -0.70 13.65
C ILE A 379 4.36 -0.73 13.54
N THR A 380 4.93 0.12 12.68
CA THR A 380 6.39 0.19 12.52
C THR A 380 7.07 0.78 13.75
N GLU A 381 6.45 1.77 14.41
CA GLU A 381 6.96 2.33 15.66
C GLU A 381 6.86 1.34 16.82
N ALA A 382 5.77 0.58 16.92
CA ALA A 382 5.65 -0.51 17.88
C ALA A 382 6.73 -1.56 17.67
N ALA A 383 6.98 -1.97 16.42
CA ALA A 383 8.06 -2.93 16.13
C ALA A 383 9.44 -2.41 16.57
N ARG A 384 9.75 -1.13 16.32
CA ARG A 384 11.00 -0.50 16.76
C ARG A 384 11.14 -0.46 18.27
N ARG A 385 10.06 -0.10 18.97
CA ARG A 385 10.05 -0.08 20.43
C ARG A 385 10.24 -1.47 21.03
N LEU A 386 9.61 -2.49 20.45
CA LEU A 386 9.62 -3.86 20.95
C LEU A 386 10.95 -4.58 20.70
N ASN A 387 11.63 -4.27 19.60
CA ASN A 387 12.90 -4.88 19.23
C ASN A 387 13.84 -3.87 18.51
N PRO A 388 14.43 -2.91 19.23
CA PRO A 388 15.12 -1.76 18.65
C PRO A 388 16.32 -2.12 17.78
N ASP A 389 17.03 -3.20 18.11
CA ASP A 389 18.21 -3.62 17.36
C ASP A 389 17.85 -4.29 16.02
N ARG A 390 16.64 -4.86 15.91
CA ARG A 390 16.16 -5.52 14.69
C ARG A 390 14.63 -5.64 14.63
N PRO A 391 13.91 -4.55 14.34
CA PRO A 391 12.44 -4.54 14.36
C PRO A 391 11.83 -5.58 13.39
N GLY A 392 12.49 -5.81 12.25
CA GLY A 392 12.04 -6.78 11.24
C GLY A 392 12.04 -8.24 11.70
N LEU A 393 12.75 -8.57 12.79
CA LEU A 393 12.77 -9.93 13.33
C LEU A 393 11.38 -10.40 13.83
N LEU A 394 10.49 -9.45 14.11
CA LEU A 394 9.11 -9.71 14.52
C LEU A 394 8.19 -10.08 13.35
N ASP A 395 8.60 -9.84 12.11
CA ASP A 395 7.75 -10.01 10.93
C ASP A 395 7.24 -11.45 10.79
N LEU A 396 8.16 -12.39 10.62
CA LEU A 396 7.84 -13.80 10.37
C LEU A 396 7.04 -14.48 11.50
N PRO A 397 7.41 -14.39 12.80
CA PRO A 397 6.59 -15.00 13.85
C PRO A 397 5.19 -14.38 13.91
N THR A 398 5.07 -13.07 13.70
CA THR A 398 3.77 -12.39 13.68
C THR A 398 2.93 -12.85 12.49
N TRP A 399 3.51 -12.94 11.30
CA TRP A 399 2.84 -13.43 10.10
C TRP A 399 2.37 -14.87 10.26
N LEU A 400 3.21 -15.77 10.82
CA LEU A 400 2.85 -17.16 11.10
C LEU A 400 1.68 -17.24 12.09
N VAL A 401 1.72 -16.44 13.16
CA VAL A 401 0.61 -16.35 14.13
C VAL A 401 -0.67 -15.91 13.45
N GLY A 402 -0.59 -14.86 12.63
CA GLY A 402 -1.72 -14.30 11.90
C GLY A 402 -2.29 -15.25 10.84
N ARG A 403 -1.47 -16.09 10.22
CA ARG A 403 -1.90 -17.04 9.19
C ARG A 403 -2.55 -18.29 9.77
N ARG A 404 -2.02 -18.82 10.89
CA ARG A 404 -2.43 -20.11 11.45
C ARG A 404 -3.50 -20.01 12.54
N TRP A 405 -3.41 -19.02 13.45
CA TRP A 405 -4.31 -18.93 14.62
C TRP A 405 -5.14 -17.66 14.64
N CYS A 406 -4.51 -16.49 14.51
CA CYS A 406 -5.20 -15.20 14.57
C CYS A 406 -5.84 -14.88 13.20
N LYS A 407 -6.83 -15.68 12.80
CA LYS A 407 -7.56 -15.55 11.52
C LYS A 407 -8.57 -14.40 11.58
N ALA A 408 -8.96 -13.88 10.40
CA ALA A 408 -9.94 -12.79 10.32
C ALA A 408 -11.27 -13.17 10.97
N GLN A 409 -11.74 -14.39 10.69
CA GLN A 409 -12.91 -15.01 11.31
C GLN A 409 -12.46 -16.19 12.17
N LEU A 410 -13.12 -16.38 13.32
CA LEU A 410 -12.91 -17.50 14.25
C LEU A 410 -11.42 -17.72 14.61
N PRO A 411 -10.77 -16.76 15.29
CA PRO A 411 -9.38 -16.93 15.71
C PRO A 411 -9.26 -18.04 16.76
N ASP A 412 -8.26 -18.91 16.59
CA ASP A 412 -7.94 -19.97 17.57
C ASP A 412 -7.05 -19.41 18.67
N CYS A 413 -7.64 -18.62 19.56
CA CYS A 413 -6.93 -18.04 20.70
C CYS A 413 -6.46 -19.10 21.70
N GLY A 414 -7.13 -20.26 21.79
CA GLY A 414 -6.79 -21.32 22.75
C GLY A 414 -5.45 -21.97 22.45
N ASN A 415 -5.16 -22.23 21.17
CA ASN A 415 -3.93 -22.89 20.73
C ASN A 415 -2.87 -21.91 20.19
N CYS A 416 -3.13 -20.61 20.25
CA CYS A 416 -2.20 -19.59 19.76
C CYS A 416 -0.91 -19.57 20.61
N PRO A 417 0.29 -19.54 19.99
CA PRO A 417 1.56 -19.62 20.73
C PRO A 417 1.85 -18.40 21.62
N ILE A 418 1.15 -17.29 21.42
CA ILE A 418 1.25 -16.07 22.24
C ILE A 418 0.00 -15.86 23.10
N SER A 419 -0.82 -16.90 23.30
CA SER A 419 -2.14 -16.76 23.92
C SER A 419 -2.08 -16.21 25.34
N THR A 420 -1.11 -16.64 26.14
CA THR A 420 -1.01 -16.27 27.56
C THR A 420 -0.81 -14.77 27.73
N GLU A 421 -0.01 -14.17 26.86
CA GLU A 421 0.43 -12.78 26.90
C GLU A 421 -0.54 -11.86 26.13
N CYS A 422 -1.10 -12.37 25.01
CA CYS A 422 -2.00 -11.63 24.12
C CYS A 422 -3.26 -11.12 24.84
N ARG A 423 -3.63 -9.86 24.55
CA ARG A 423 -4.85 -9.23 25.07
C ARG A 423 -6.15 -9.75 24.43
N LYS A 424 -6.07 -10.46 23.31
CA LYS A 424 -7.19 -11.09 22.60
C LYS A 424 -8.33 -10.11 22.26
N LEU A 425 -7.97 -8.91 21.79
CA LEU A 425 -8.93 -7.87 21.37
C LEU A 425 -9.54 -8.24 20.00
N THR A 426 -10.26 -9.36 19.94
CA THR A 426 -10.73 -10.00 18.69
C THR A 426 -11.76 -9.18 17.92
N ASP A 427 -12.36 -8.21 18.59
CA ASP A 427 -13.22 -7.16 18.03
C ASP A 427 -12.45 -6.17 17.13
N ARG A 428 -11.14 -5.99 17.33
CA ARG A 428 -10.30 -5.12 16.49
C ARG A 428 -9.97 -5.81 15.16
N ASN A 429 -10.37 -5.17 14.05
CA ASN A 429 -10.11 -5.64 12.71
C ASN A 429 -9.38 -4.62 11.85
N VAL A 430 -8.65 -5.17 10.88
CA VAL A 430 -7.95 -4.41 9.85
C VAL A 430 -8.96 -3.54 9.08
N GLY A 431 -8.70 -2.24 8.98
CA GLY A 431 -9.51 -1.25 8.28
C GLY A 431 -10.76 -0.75 9.02
N GLN A 432 -11.00 -1.20 10.26
CA GLN A 432 -12.11 -0.72 11.09
C GLN A 432 -11.59 0.26 12.15
N ALA A 433 -12.36 1.33 12.42
CA ALA A 433 -12.08 2.21 13.56
C ALA A 433 -12.35 1.46 14.88
N PRO A 434 -11.61 1.74 15.97
CA PRO A 434 -11.95 1.21 17.28
C PRO A 434 -13.40 1.62 17.64
N GLN A 435 -14.20 0.67 18.12
CA GLN A 435 -15.55 0.96 18.65
C GLN A 435 -15.47 1.68 19.98
#